data_AF-A0A6B3EYB6-F1
#
_entry.id   AF-A0A6B3EYB6-F1
#
_cell.length_a   1.000
_cell.length_b   1.000
_cell.length_c   1.000
_cell.angle_alpha   90.00
_cell.angle_beta   90.00
_cell.angle_gamma   90.00
#
_symmetry.space_group_name_H-M   'P 1'
#
loop_
_entity.id
_entity.type
_entity.pdbx_description
1 polymer ?
#
loop_
_entity_poly.entity_id
_entity_poly.type
_entity_poly.pdbx_seq_one_letter_code
_entity_poly.pdbx_strand_id
1 'polypeptide(L)'
;GGCWFGTGPVQLHLGIEADFRPARKAHPGLRVTAIDAFAARLTDHGIPVTWDDNLPSHRRFYAEDPVGNRLEFLEPLTGSPQRPR
;
A
#
# COMPACT_ATOMS: atom_id res chain seq x y z
N GLY A 1 8.46 21.35 3.69
CA GLY A 1 9.56 20.34 3.72
C GLY A 1 8.98 18.96 3.52
N GLY A 2 9.79 17.91 3.41
CA GLY A 2 9.30 16.54 3.20
C GLY A 2 10.42 15.53 2.91
N CYS A 3 10.04 14.30 2.61
CA CYS A 3 10.96 13.24 2.20
C CYS A 3 10.44 12.49 0.97
N TRP A 4 11.38 12.00 0.16
CA TRP A 4 11.12 11.21 -1.03
C TRP A 4 11.59 9.78 -0.81
N PHE A 5 10.74 8.82 -1.16
CA PHE A 5 11.07 7.39 -1.23
C PHE A 5 10.90 6.93 -2.67
N GLY A 6 11.72 5.99 -3.13
CA GLY A 6 11.64 5.53 -4.50
C GLY A 6 12.09 4.09 -4.68
N THR A 7 11.49 3.42 -5.65
CA THR A 7 11.89 2.10 -6.13
C THR A 7 11.56 1.96 -7.60
N GLY A 8 12.57 1.65 -8.42
CA GLY A 8 12.44 1.64 -9.88
C GLY A 8 11.88 2.97 -10.41
N PRO A 9 10.82 2.95 -11.25
CA PRO A 9 10.23 4.17 -11.81
C PRO A 9 9.23 4.87 -10.88
N VAL A 10 8.98 4.35 -9.68
CA VAL A 10 7.99 4.90 -8.74
C VAL A 10 8.68 5.75 -7.68
N GLN A 11 8.13 6.94 -7.46
CA GLN A 11 8.53 7.84 -6.39
C GLN A 11 7.31 8.23 -5.55
N LEU A 12 7.46 8.17 -4.22
CA LEU A 12 6.48 8.62 -3.24
C LEU A 12 7.05 9.82 -2.50
N HIS A 13 6.34 10.94 -2.53
CA HIS A 13 6.71 12.16 -1.82
C HIS A 13 5.78 12.36 -0.62
N LEU A 14 6.37 12.47 0.57
CA LEU A 14 5.66 12.82 1.80
C LEU A 14 5.98 14.28 2.15
N GLY A 15 5.05 15.16 1.85
CA GLY A 15 5.12 16.58 2.20
C GLY A 15 4.61 16.84 3.62
N ILE A 16 5.23 17.79 4.30
CA ILE A 16 4.72 18.33 5.57
C ILE A 16 3.66 19.38 5.25
N GLU A 17 2.49 19.25 5.86
CA GLU A 17 1.37 20.17 5.73
C GLU A 17 0.86 20.59 7.12
N ALA A 18 0.57 21.88 7.30
CA ALA A 18 -0.08 22.38 8.51
C ALA A 18 -1.56 21.97 8.52
N ASP A 19 -2.10 21.64 9.69
CA ASP A 19 -3.48 21.15 9.84
C ASP A 19 -3.82 19.92 8.98
N PHE A 20 -2.81 19.09 8.71
CA PHE A 20 -2.93 17.87 7.92
C PHE A 20 -4.08 16.97 8.40
N ARG A 21 -4.82 16.43 7.43
CA ARG A 21 -5.91 15.47 7.66
C ARG A 21 -5.67 14.22 6.83
N PRO A 22 -5.66 13.03 7.45
CA PRO A 22 -5.34 11.81 6.73
C PRO A 22 -6.36 11.46 5.63
N ALA A 23 -5.86 11.00 4.50
CA ALA A 23 -6.68 10.46 3.42
C ALA A 23 -7.14 9.03 3.77
N ARG A 24 -8.33 8.93 4.37
CA ARG A 24 -8.90 7.64 4.83
C ARG A 24 -9.56 6.81 3.74
N LYS A 25 -9.81 7.41 2.56
CA LYS A 25 -10.46 6.76 1.41
C LYS A 25 -9.60 6.81 0.15
N ALA A 26 -9.15 7.99 -0.28
CA ALA A 26 -8.19 8.10 -1.37
C ALA A 26 -6.83 7.59 -0.89
N HIS A 27 -6.17 6.74 -1.68
CA HIS A 27 -4.91 6.14 -1.30
C HIS A 27 -4.11 5.73 -2.54
N PRO A 28 -2.77 5.68 -2.44
CA PRO A 28 -1.93 5.01 -3.43
C PRO A 28 -2.02 3.49 -3.27
N GLY A 29 -2.01 2.78 -4.41
CA GLY A 29 -1.85 1.33 -4.48
C GLY A 29 -0.39 0.98 -4.80
N LEU A 30 0.24 0.22 -3.91
CA LEU A 30 1.63 -0.21 -4.02
C LEU A 30 1.68 -1.70 -4.37
N ARG A 31 2.17 -2.01 -5.56
CA ARG A 31 2.39 -3.40 -5.96
C ARG A 31 3.55 -3.98 -5.16
N VAL A 32 3.32 -5.14 -4.55
CA VAL A 32 4.33 -5.88 -3.78
C VAL A 32 4.55 -7.27 -4.36
N THR A 33 5.58 -7.96 -3.86
CA THR A 33 5.82 -9.37 -4.10
C THR A 33 5.73 -10.13 -2.78
N ALA A 34 5.25 -11.37 -2.83
CA ALA A 34 5.03 -12.21 -1.64
C ALA A 34 4.16 -11.51 -0.58
N ILE A 35 2.96 -11.10 -0.98
CA ILE A 35 2.08 -10.23 -0.19
C ILE A 35 1.74 -10.77 1.21
N ASP A 36 1.63 -12.09 1.36
CA ASP A 36 1.40 -12.72 2.67
C ASP A 36 2.59 -12.55 3.62
N ALA A 37 3.82 -12.71 3.11
CA ALA A 37 5.04 -12.48 3.90
C ALA A 37 5.21 -10.99 4.24
N PHE A 38 4.83 -10.10 3.32
CA PHE A 38 4.85 -8.67 3.58
C PHE A 38 3.82 -8.26 4.64
N ALA A 39 2.59 -8.80 4.57
CA ALA A 39 1.56 -8.60 5.58
C ALA A 39 2.02 -9.12 6.96
N ALA A 40 2.60 -10.33 7.02
CA ALA A 40 3.14 -10.90 8.25
C ALA A 40 4.21 -10.00 8.88
N ARG A 41 5.14 -9.49 8.07
CA ARG A 41 6.16 -8.54 8.55
C ARG A 41 5.54 -7.28 9.14
N LEU A 42 4.49 -6.73 8.53
CA LEU A 42 3.80 -5.56 9.09
C LEU A 42 3.16 -5.88 10.44
N THR A 43 2.46 -7.01 10.53
CA THR A 43 1.81 -7.42 11.78
C THR A 43 2.80 -7.73 12.90
N ASP A 44 3.97 -8.31 12.57
CA ASP A 44 5.05 -8.57 13.53
C ASP A 44 5.62 -7.27 14.12
N HIS A 45 5.54 -6.16 13.39
CA HIS A 45 5.88 -4.82 13.84
C HIS A 45 4.71 -4.05 14.46
N GLY A 46 3.58 -4.72 14.71
CA GLY A 46 2.41 -4.13 15.36
C GLY A 46 1.55 -3.26 14.43
N ILE A 47 1.71 -3.37 13.11
CA ILE A 47 0.92 -2.63 12.12
C ILE A 47 -0.25 -3.52 11.67
N PRO A 48 -1.51 -3.15 11.99
CA PRO A 48 -2.67 -3.93 11.56
C PRO A 48 -2.84 -3.90 10.04
N VAL A 49 -3.29 -5.02 9.47
CA VAL A 49 -3.67 -5.13 8.06
C VAL A 49 -5.13 -5.54 7.93
N THR A 50 -5.82 -5.04 6.91
CA THR A 50 -7.20 -5.41 6.57
C THR A 50 -7.24 -6.00 5.18
N TRP A 51 -7.46 -7.31 5.08
CA TRP A 51 -7.60 -8.01 3.80
C TRP A 51 -8.90 -7.63 3.09
N ASP A 52 -8.86 -7.60 1.75
CA ASP A 52 -10.03 -7.30 0.92
C ASP A 52 -10.06 -8.16 -0.35
N ASP A 53 -11.05 -9.04 -0.45
CA ASP A 53 -11.24 -9.97 -1.56
C ASP A 53 -12.10 -9.40 -2.71
N ASN A 54 -12.47 -8.12 -2.65
CA ASN A 54 -13.32 -7.47 -3.68
C ASN A 54 -12.57 -7.08 -4.96
N LEU A 55 -11.33 -7.55 -5.16
CA LEU A 55 -10.55 -7.35 -6.38
C LEU A 55 -10.13 -8.71 -6.97
N PRO A 56 -10.97 -9.35 -7.82
CA PRO A 56 -10.82 -10.76 -8.18
C PRO A 56 -9.48 -11.20 -8.81
N SER A 57 -8.72 -10.29 -9.42
CA SER A 57 -7.43 -10.60 -10.08
C SER A 57 -6.21 -10.36 -9.18
N HIS A 58 -6.42 -9.88 -7.96
CA HIS A 58 -5.35 -9.52 -7.05
C HIS A 58 -5.67 -9.98 -5.65
N ARG A 59 -4.63 -10.38 -4.95
CA ARG A 59 -4.65 -10.38 -3.49
C ARG A 59 -4.30 -8.99 -3.01
N ARG A 60 -5.04 -8.44 -2.06
CA ARG A 60 -4.77 -7.11 -1.52
C ARG A 60 -5.12 -6.95 -0.05
N PHE A 61 -4.45 -6.02 0.60
CA PHE A 61 -4.82 -5.54 1.93
C PHE A 61 -4.58 -4.04 2.07
N TYR A 62 -5.19 -3.45 3.08
CA TYR A 62 -4.99 -2.07 3.51
C TYR A 62 -4.24 -2.01 4.83
N ALA A 63 -3.40 -0.98 4.99
CA ALA A 63 -2.80 -0.61 6.26
C ALA A 63 -2.82 0.93 6.40
N GLU A 64 -2.63 1.41 7.62
CA GLU A 64 -2.46 2.85 7.88
C GLU A 64 -0.97 3.19 8.03
N ASP A 65 -0.57 4.33 7.47
CA ASP A 65 0.74 4.91 7.75
C ASP A 65 0.76 5.57 9.16
N PRO A 66 1.91 6.01 9.67
CA PRO A 66 2.01 6.58 11.02
C PRO A 66 1.17 7.84 11.26
N VAL A 67 0.65 8.49 10.22
CA VAL A 67 -0.21 9.68 10.32
C VAL A 67 -1.66 9.41 9.91
N GLY A 68 -2.03 8.13 9.72
CA GLY A 68 -3.39 7.67 9.50
C GLY A 68 -3.86 7.66 8.04
N ASN A 69 -2.98 7.86 7.06
CA ASN A 69 -3.35 7.67 5.65
C ASN A 69 -3.57 6.19 5.37
N ARG A 70 -4.60 5.88 4.59
CA ARG A 70 -4.76 4.54 4.04
C ARG A 70 -3.70 4.31 2.96
N LEU A 71 -3.09 3.13 2.98
CA LEU A 71 -2.26 2.58 1.90
C LEU A 71 -2.86 1.25 1.44
N GLU A 72 -2.83 0.98 0.13
CA GLU A 72 -3.19 -0.33 -0.43
C GLU A 72 -1.93 -1.06 -0.89
N PHE A 73 -1.86 -2.35 -0.56
CA PHE A 73 -0.82 -3.24 -1.06
C PHE A 73 -1.49 -4.38 -1.83
N LEU A 74 -0.97 -4.67 -3.02
CA LEU A 74 -1.59 -5.63 -3.93
C LEU A 74 -0.56 -6.47 -4.69
N GLU A 75 -0.92 -7.72 -4.94
CA GLU A 75 -0.16 -8.67 -5.74
C GLU A 75 -1.12 -9.41 -6.69
N PRO A 76 -0.85 -9.47 -8.00
CA PRO A 76 -1.69 -10.23 -8.93
C PRO A 76 -1.72 -11.71 -8.56
N LEU A 77 -2.89 -12.35 -8.66
CA LEU A 77 -2.99 -13.79 -8.50
C LEU A 77 -2.27 -14.48 -9.66
N THR A 78 -1.52 -15.56 -9.37
CA THR A 78 -0.82 -16.37 -10.37
C THR A 78 -1.77 -16.75 -11.51
N GLY A 79 -1.39 -16.43 -12.76
CA GLY A 79 -2.22 -16.68 -13.95
C GLY A 79 -3.16 -15.55 -14.36
N SER A 80 -3.26 -14.46 -13.58
CA SER A 80 -4.02 -13.28 -13.98
C SER A 80 -3.28 -12.48 -15.06
N PRO A 81 -3.94 -12.10 -16.17
CA PRO A 81 -3.31 -11.26 -17.19
C PRO A 81 -2.92 -9.90 -16.59
N GLN A 82 -1.63 -9.54 -16.65
CA GLN A 82 -1.19 -8.19 -16.31
C GLN A 82 -1.63 -7.25 -17.43
N ARG A 83 -2.30 -6.14 -17.09
CA ARG A 83 -2.43 -5.03 -18.04
C ARG A 83 -1.04 -4.48 -18.34
N PRO A 84 -0.69 -4.23 -19.61
CA PRO A 84 0.54 -3.54 -19.95
C PRO A 84 0.56 -2.16 -19.28
N ARG A 85 1.77 -1.71 -18.91
CA ARG A 85 2.03 -0.40 -18.30
C ARG A 85 1.71 0.73 -19.26
#